data_AF-A0A4E0RAP0-F1
#
_entry.id   AF-A0A4E0RAP0-F1
#
_cell.length_a   1.000
_cell.length_b   1.000
_cell.length_c   1.000
_cell.angle_alpha   90.00
_cell.angle_beta   90.00
_cell.angle_gamma   90.00
#
_symmetry.space_group_name_H-M   'P 1'
#
loop_
_entity.id
_entity.type
_entity.pdbx_description
1 polymer ?
#
loop_
_entity_poly.entity_id
_entity_poly.type
_entity_poly.pdbx_seq_one_letter_code
_entity_poly.pdbx_strand_id
1 'polypeptide(L)'
;MTDLAGVRNNRGISISGVQTGDKTENIKEDLNRHLHTTLAKDFYVATDRDYYLALANTVWERLSTRWLRTQQQQYLSDRKRVYYLSLEFYMGRSLSNAMLNLGISDSVQQALYDVSLFNTCDFPTARFM
;
A
#
# COMPACT_ATOMS: atom_id res chain seq x y z
N MET A 1 12.93 -12.43 -42.61
CA MET A 1 12.04 -11.48 -41.91
C MET A 1 11.91 -12.02 -40.49
N THR A 2 12.66 -11.44 -39.57
CA THR A 2 13.24 -12.09 -38.38
C THR A 2 12.24 -12.62 -37.35
N ASP A 3 12.43 -13.89 -36.96
CA ASP A 3 11.86 -14.51 -35.77
C ASP A 3 12.17 -13.69 -34.51
N LEU A 4 11.12 -13.15 -33.87
CA LEU A 4 11.19 -12.61 -32.50
C LEU A 4 10.90 -13.69 -31.45
N ALA A 5 11.24 -14.95 -31.72
CA ALA A 5 11.11 -16.07 -30.79
C ALA A 5 12.32 -16.20 -29.84
N GLY A 6 12.99 -15.08 -29.52
CA GLY A 6 14.36 -15.10 -29.02
C GLY A 6 14.70 -14.16 -27.87
N VAL A 7 13.79 -13.88 -26.92
CA VAL A 7 14.16 -13.36 -25.59
C VAL A 7 13.17 -13.86 -24.52
N ARG A 8 13.14 -15.16 -24.23
CA ARG A 8 12.58 -15.64 -22.94
C ARG A 8 13.65 -15.47 -21.88
N ASN A 9 13.87 -14.22 -21.46
CA ASN A 9 14.76 -13.93 -20.35
C ASN A 9 14.03 -14.29 -19.04
N ASN A 10 14.58 -15.27 -18.33
CA ASN A 10 14.25 -15.67 -16.96
C ASN A 10 14.44 -14.50 -15.99
N ARG A 11 13.59 -13.47 -16.07
CA ARG A 11 13.42 -12.48 -15.00
C ARG A 11 12.58 -13.11 -13.90
N GLY A 12 13.22 -14.06 -13.21
CA GLY A 12 12.76 -14.63 -11.96
C GLY A 12 12.43 -13.52 -10.98
N ILE A 13 11.30 -13.72 -10.31
CA ILE A 13 10.62 -12.85 -9.36
C ILE A 13 11.63 -12.20 -8.40
N SER A 14 11.84 -10.88 -8.49
CA SER A 14 12.63 -10.13 -7.49
C SER A 14 11.85 -9.79 -6.22
N ILE A 15 10.53 -10.02 -6.20
CA ILE A 15 9.63 -9.63 -5.10
C ILE A 15 9.26 -10.78 -4.14
N SER A 16 9.90 -11.94 -4.21
CA SER A 16 9.60 -13.08 -3.31
C SER A 16 9.89 -12.78 -1.83
N GLY A 17 10.65 -11.72 -1.52
CA GLY A 17 11.02 -11.33 -0.16
C GLY A 17 10.18 -10.23 0.50
N VAL A 18 9.34 -9.48 -0.24
CA VAL A 18 8.50 -8.41 0.35
C VAL A 18 7.15 -8.99 0.76
N GLN A 19 7.16 -9.91 1.72
CA GLN A 19 5.92 -10.39 2.36
C GLN A 19 5.62 -9.49 3.55
N THR A 20 5.00 -8.35 3.28
CA THR A 20 4.47 -7.48 4.33
C THR A 20 3.30 -8.23 5.00
N GLY A 21 3.52 -8.75 6.21
CA GLY A 21 2.45 -9.46 6.91
C GLY A 21 1.31 -8.51 7.33
N ASP A 22 0.09 -9.05 7.34
CA ASP A 22 -1.14 -8.28 7.63
C ASP A 22 -1.48 -8.21 9.13
N LYS A 23 -0.56 -8.66 9.98
CA LYS A 23 -0.68 -8.58 11.44
C LYS A 23 -0.58 -7.13 11.92
N THR A 24 -1.26 -6.83 13.02
CA THR A 24 -1.27 -5.51 13.67
C THR A 24 0.14 -5.03 14.03
N GLU A 25 1.01 -5.93 14.53
CA GLU A 25 2.41 -5.64 14.87
C GLU A 25 3.20 -5.15 13.65
N ASN A 26 3.12 -5.86 12.54
CA ASN A 26 3.83 -5.49 11.31
C ASN A 26 3.34 -4.13 10.78
N ILE A 27 2.03 -3.85 10.85
CA ILE A 27 1.48 -2.56 10.42
C ILE A 27 2.08 -1.40 11.24
N LYS A 28 2.28 -1.59 12.55
CA LYS A 28 2.91 -0.58 13.41
C LYS A 28 4.36 -0.34 13.03
N GLU A 29 5.12 -1.41 12.83
CA GLU A 29 6.52 -1.34 12.40
C GLU A 29 6.64 -0.65 11.04
N ASP A 30 5.76 -0.99 10.10
CA ASP A 30 5.72 -0.35 8.77
C ASP A 30 5.38 1.14 8.88
N LEU A 31 4.40 1.50 9.70
CA LEU A 31 4.00 2.88 9.92
C LEU A 31 5.16 3.68 10.50
N ASN A 32 5.82 3.14 11.52
CA ASN A 32 7.00 3.73 12.13
C ASN A 32 8.14 3.89 11.09
N ARG A 33 8.41 2.84 10.32
CA ARG A 33 9.40 2.86 9.24
C ARG A 33 9.11 3.97 8.24
N HIS A 34 7.87 4.12 7.78
CA HIS A 34 7.52 5.16 6.80
C HIS A 34 7.57 6.57 7.39
N LEU A 35 7.23 6.73 8.67
CA LEU A 35 7.31 8.02 9.35
C LEU A 35 8.78 8.48 9.44
N HIS A 36 9.70 7.61 9.87
CA HIS A 36 11.12 7.96 9.94
C HIS A 36 11.83 7.95 8.58
N THR A 37 11.57 6.97 7.72
CA THR A 37 12.34 6.78 6.48
C THR A 37 11.81 7.66 5.35
N THR A 38 10.48 7.68 5.16
CA THR A 38 9.85 8.39 4.03
C THR A 38 9.58 9.85 4.37
N LEU A 39 9.13 10.14 5.59
CA LEU A 39 8.81 11.51 6.01
C LEU A 39 9.93 12.20 6.77
N ALA A 40 10.99 11.46 7.17
CA ALA A 40 12.13 11.98 7.93
C ALA A 40 11.70 12.76 9.18
N LYS A 41 10.67 12.25 9.87
CA LYS A 41 10.10 12.86 11.07
C LYS A 41 10.12 11.88 12.24
N ASP A 42 10.13 12.45 13.44
CA ASP A 42 9.93 11.72 14.68
C ASP A 42 8.51 11.91 15.19
N PHE A 43 8.02 10.98 16.01
CA PHE A 43 6.66 11.03 16.58
C PHE A 43 6.34 12.33 17.31
N TYR A 44 7.34 12.99 17.90
CA TYR A 44 7.17 14.25 18.64
C TYR A 44 6.89 15.46 17.72
N VAL A 45 7.29 15.39 16.45
CA VAL A 45 7.17 16.51 15.49
C VAL A 45 6.12 16.22 14.41
N ALA A 46 5.66 14.97 14.31
CA ALA A 46 4.71 14.52 13.32
C ALA A 46 3.34 15.19 13.50
N THR A 47 2.81 15.74 12.41
CA THR A 47 1.45 16.30 12.35
C THR A 47 0.44 15.23 11.91
N ASP A 48 -0.85 15.45 12.14
CA ASP A 48 -1.94 14.56 11.67
C ASP A 48 -1.82 14.18 10.19
N ARG A 49 -1.38 15.13 9.36
CA ARG A 49 -1.16 14.91 7.93
C ARG A 49 -0.01 13.94 7.67
N ASP A 50 1.05 14.01 8.46
CA ASP A 50 2.20 13.12 8.33
C ASP A 50 1.81 11.69 8.71
N TYR A 51 1.02 11.51 9.77
CA TYR A 51 0.46 10.21 10.12
C TYR A 51 -0.44 9.63 9.03
N TYR A 52 -1.30 10.45 8.42
CA TYR A 52 -2.11 10.04 7.27
C TYR A 52 -1.24 9.59 6.09
N LEU A 53 -0.19 10.34 5.76
CA LEU A 53 0.73 10.00 4.68
C LEU A 53 1.54 8.74 4.99
N ALA A 54 1.99 8.57 6.23
CA ALA A 54 2.69 7.36 6.67
C ALA A 54 1.79 6.13 6.49
N LEU A 55 0.53 6.20 6.94
CA LEU A 55 -0.45 5.13 6.75
C LEU A 55 -0.78 4.90 5.27
N ALA A 56 -0.94 5.96 4.47
CA ALA A 56 -1.17 5.80 3.03
C ALA A 56 -0.01 5.05 2.35
N ASN A 57 1.23 5.32 2.75
CA ASN A 57 2.41 4.63 2.24
C ASN A 57 2.45 3.16 2.68
N THR A 58 2.08 2.83 3.92
CA THR A 58 2.04 1.43 4.39
C THR A 58 1.00 0.59 3.64
N VAL A 59 -0.15 1.19 3.31
CA VAL A 59 -1.21 0.53 2.52
C VAL A 59 -0.77 0.40 1.06
N TRP A 60 -0.14 1.45 0.52
CA TRP A 60 0.38 1.46 -0.84
C TRP A 60 1.45 0.38 -1.06
N GLU A 61 2.36 0.18 -0.09
CA GLU A 61 3.38 -0.87 -0.17
C GLU A 61 2.74 -2.25 -0.43
N ARG A 62 1.72 -2.61 0.36
CA ARG A 62 0.95 -3.86 0.20
C ARG A 62 0.24 -3.94 -1.15
N LEU A 63 -0.38 -2.84 -1.57
CA LEU A 63 -1.11 -2.77 -2.85
C LEU A 63 -0.15 -2.93 -4.04
N SER A 64 1.00 -2.27 -4.00
CA SER A 64 1.99 -2.23 -5.08
C SER A 64 2.55 -3.62 -5.38
N THR A 65 2.81 -4.43 -4.35
CA THR A 65 3.27 -5.82 -4.48
C THR A 65 2.22 -6.68 -5.21
N ARG A 66 0.94 -6.56 -4.84
CA ARG A 66 -0.16 -7.28 -5.51
C ARG A 66 -0.36 -6.78 -6.94
N TRP A 67 -0.29 -5.46 -7.15
CA TRP A 67 -0.43 -4.84 -8.46
C TRP A 67 0.64 -5.31 -9.44
N LEU A 68 1.91 -5.30 -9.02
CA LEU A 68 3.04 -5.74 -9.84
C LEU A 68 2.90 -7.22 -10.24
N ARG A 69 2.47 -8.08 -9.30
CA ARG A 69 2.20 -9.50 -9.60
C ARG A 69 1.09 -9.67 -10.64
N THR A 70 0.00 -8.91 -10.54
CA THR A 70 -1.09 -8.96 -11.53
C THR A 70 -0.64 -8.47 -12.90
N GLN A 71 0.11 -7.37 -12.96
CA GLN A 71 0.65 -6.85 -14.23
C GLN A 71 1.58 -7.87 -14.91
N GLN A 72 2.46 -8.51 -14.14
CA GLN A 72 3.34 -9.55 -14.66
C GLN A 72 2.55 -10.75 -15.19
N GLN A 73 1.54 -11.21 -14.44
CA GLN A 73 0.68 -12.31 -14.88
C GLN A 73 -0.08 -11.96 -16.17
N GLN A 74 -0.59 -10.73 -16.28
CA GLN A 74 -1.25 -10.24 -17.49
C GLN A 74 -0.30 -10.20 -18.69
N TYR A 75 0.96 -9.80 -18.47
CA TYR A 75 1.99 -9.79 -19.52
C TYR A 75 2.35 -11.21 -19.98
N LEU A 76 2.56 -12.15 -19.06
CA LEU A 76 2.92 -13.53 -19.39
C LEU A 76 1.80 -14.31 -20.07
N SER A 77 0.54 -13.99 -19.75
CA SER A 77 -0.63 -14.68 -20.30
C SER A 77 -1.15 -14.09 -21.61
N ASP A 78 -0.56 -12.99 -22.09
CA ASP A 78 -0.91 -12.25 -23.32
C ASP A 78 -2.43 -12.19 -23.61
N ARG A 79 -3.21 -11.87 -22.57
CA ARG A 79 -4.67 -11.83 -22.66
C ARG A 79 -5.15 -10.58 -23.38
N LYS A 80 -6.30 -10.68 -24.07
CA LYS A 80 -6.99 -9.53 -24.68
C LYS A 80 -7.18 -8.41 -23.64
N ARG A 81 -6.69 -7.22 -23.95
CA ARG A 81 -6.76 -6.03 -23.09
C ARG A 81 -8.02 -5.23 -23.40
N VAL A 82 -8.73 -4.79 -22.35
CA VAL A 82 -9.90 -3.91 -22.47
C VAL A 82 -9.48 -2.54 -21.96
N TYR A 83 -9.57 -1.53 -22.82
CA TYR A 83 -9.30 -0.14 -22.47
C TYR A 83 -10.63 0.60 -22.33
N TYR A 84 -10.89 1.10 -21.13
CA TYR A 84 -12.07 1.90 -20.86
C TYR A 84 -11.72 3.38 -21.00
N LEU A 85 -12.30 4.04 -22.00
CA LEU A 85 -12.11 5.47 -22.25
C LEU A 85 -13.32 6.23 -21.73
N SER A 86 -13.12 7.16 -20.80
CA SER A 86 -14.18 8.03 -20.29
C SER A 86 -13.64 9.44 -20.05
N LEU A 87 -14.52 10.42 -20.23
CA LEU A 87 -14.23 11.83 -20.01
C LEU A 87 -14.15 12.17 -18.52
N GLU A 88 -14.91 11.44 -17.69
CA GLU A 88 -15.00 11.71 -16.25
C GLU A 88 -14.80 10.42 -15.46
N PHE A 89 -13.99 10.51 -14.40
CA PHE A 89 -13.75 9.43 -13.45
C PHE A 89 -13.85 9.97 -12.02
N TYR A 90 -14.88 9.53 -11.29
CA TYR A 90 -15.11 9.94 -9.91
C TYR A 90 -14.56 8.89 -8.93
N MET A 91 -13.29 9.05 -8.51
CA MET A 91 -12.58 8.02 -7.73
C MET A 91 -12.78 8.11 -6.20
N GLY A 92 -13.40 9.18 -5.69
CA GLY A 92 -13.68 9.34 -4.26
C GLY A 92 -12.44 9.21 -3.35
N ARG A 93 -12.65 8.75 -2.12
CA ARG A 93 -11.55 8.47 -1.15
C ARG A 93 -10.95 7.09 -1.42
N SER A 94 -9.72 7.03 -1.92
CA SER A 94 -9.07 5.78 -2.31
C SER A 94 -8.53 4.96 -1.14
N LEU A 95 -8.12 5.61 -0.04
CA LEU A 95 -7.46 4.93 1.09
C LEU A 95 -8.40 3.95 1.80
N SER A 96 -9.59 4.39 2.20
CA SER A 96 -10.59 3.54 2.86
C SER A 96 -10.98 2.36 1.96
N ASN A 97 -11.16 2.61 0.66
CA ASN A 97 -11.44 1.57 -0.32
C ASN A 97 -10.28 0.57 -0.45
N ALA A 98 -9.03 1.03 -0.43
CA ALA A 98 -7.87 0.14 -0.50
C ALA A 98 -7.78 -0.75 0.75
N MET A 99 -7.98 -0.19 1.95
CA MET A 99 -7.95 -0.96 3.21
C MET A 99 -9.04 -2.04 3.25
N LEU A 100 -10.25 -1.71 2.79
CA LEU A 100 -11.36 -2.68 2.68
C LEU A 100 -11.05 -3.80 1.69
N ASN A 101 -10.57 -3.46 0.48
CA ASN A 101 -10.24 -4.47 -0.54
C ASN A 101 -9.04 -5.37 -0.15
N LEU A 102 -8.14 -4.86 0.70
CA LEU A 102 -7.04 -5.64 1.24
C LEU A 102 -7.44 -6.48 2.46
N GLY A 103 -8.57 -6.18 3.10
CA GLY A 103 -9.05 -6.85 4.32
C GLY A 103 -8.26 -6.48 5.58
N ILE A 104 -7.56 -5.34 5.58
CA ILE A 104 -6.68 -4.91 6.67
C ILE A 104 -7.26 -3.79 7.53
N SER A 105 -8.51 -3.39 7.28
CA SER A 105 -9.18 -2.28 7.96
C SER A 105 -9.13 -2.44 9.49
N ASP A 106 -9.50 -3.62 9.99
CA ASP A 106 -9.55 -3.89 11.43
C ASP A 106 -8.14 -3.90 12.05
N SER A 107 -7.16 -4.49 11.36
CA SER A 107 -5.77 -4.51 11.80
C SER A 107 -5.15 -3.11 11.86
N VAL A 108 -5.46 -2.25 10.88
CA VAL A 108 -4.99 -0.86 10.84
C VAL A 108 -5.65 -0.05 11.95
N GLN A 109 -6.96 -0.25 12.16
CA GLN A 109 -7.69 0.40 13.25
C GLN A 109 -7.06 0.04 14.60
N GLN A 110 -6.84 -1.24 14.87
CA GLN A 110 -6.21 -1.70 16.11
C GLN A 110 -4.78 -1.16 16.25
N ALA A 111 -3.99 -1.16 15.17
CA ALA A 111 -2.65 -0.60 15.18
C ALA A 111 -2.64 0.90 15.53
N LEU A 112 -3.57 1.68 14.98
CA LEU A 112 -3.72 3.10 15.29
C LEU A 112 -4.19 3.34 16.73
N TYR A 113 -5.12 2.53 17.23
CA TYR A 113 -5.53 2.60 18.64
C TYR A 113 -4.34 2.36 19.57
N ASP A 114 -3.53 1.35 19.30
CA ASP A 114 -2.38 1.05 20.14
C ASP A 114 -1.30 2.17 20.06
N VAL A 115 -1.02 2.71 18.87
CA VAL A 115 -0.03 3.80 18.69
C VAL A 115 -0.50 5.10 19.36
N SER A 116 -1.80 5.41 19.29
CA SER A 116 -2.37 6.60 19.94
C SER A 116 -2.47 6.46 21.46
N LEU A 117 -2.65 5.24 21.97
CA LEU A 117 -2.59 4.96 23.41
C LEU A 117 -1.15 5.08 23.94
N PHE A 118 -0.15 4.75 23.12
CA PHE A 118 1.27 4.96 23.44
C PHE A 118 1.70 6.44 23.39
N ASN A 119 1.12 7.25 22.49
CA ASN A 119 1.45 8.67 22.33
C ASN A 119 0.25 9.52 22.74
N THR A 120 0.03 9.72 24.04
CA THR A 120 -1.03 10.61 24.53
C THR A 120 -0.80 12.04 24.03
N CYS A 121 -1.50 12.43 22.96
CA CYS A 121 -2.13 13.72 22.66
C CYS A 121 -2.84 13.63 21.28
N ASP A 122 -4.17 13.62 21.29
CA ASP A 122 -5.12 13.96 20.21
C ASP A 122 -4.83 13.50 18.77
N PHE A 123 -4.82 12.19 18.51
CA PHE A 123 -5.02 11.68 17.15
C PHE A 123 -6.53 11.62 16.81
N PRO A 124 -7.04 12.33 15.78
CA PRO A 124 -8.45 12.28 15.43
C PRO A 124 -8.75 11.00 14.63
N THR A 125 -8.83 9.86 15.32
CA THR A 125 -9.18 8.55 14.76
C THR A 125 -10.51 8.57 13.99
N ALA A 126 -11.42 9.49 14.31
CA ALA A 126 -12.73 9.62 13.69
C ALA A 126 -12.74 10.39 12.34
N ARG A 127 -11.66 11.10 11.96
CA ARG A 127 -11.66 11.94 10.75
C ARG A 127 -11.21 11.19 9.48
N PHE A 128 -10.55 10.04 9.66
CA PHE A 128 -9.92 9.29 8.57
C PHE A 128 -10.76 8.15 8.01
N MET A 129 -11.91 7.86 8.61
CA MET A 129 -12.93 6.97 8.06
C MET A 129 -13.87 7.71 7.10
#